data_AF-A0AAW0HB61-F1
#
_entry.id   AF-A0AAW0HB61-F1
#
_cell.length_a   1.000
_cell.length_b   1.000
_cell.length_c   1.000
_cell.angle_alpha   90.00
_cell.angle_beta   90.00
_cell.angle_gamma   90.00
#
_symmetry.space_group_name_H-M   'P 1'
#
loop_
_entity.id
_entity.type
_entity.pdbx_description
1 polymer ?
#
loop_
_entity_poly.entity_id
_entity_poly.type
_entity_poly.pdbx_seq_one_letter_code
_entity_poly.pdbx_strand_id
1 'polypeptide(L)' 'MARILIPDTYRIFEESTKSEIKVPRCTLSSELGDLWENFHFTDCCLVVAGLEFQAHKVILVARSPVFRTMI' A
#
# COMPACT_ATOMS: atom_id res chain seq x y z
N MET A 1 9.05 12.12 -11.91
CA MET A 1 8.27 12.01 -10.66
C MET A 1 6.79 12.21 -10.99
N ALA A 2 6.09 11.14 -11.34
CA ALA A 2 4.65 11.21 -11.59
C ALA A 2 3.92 11.10 -10.24
N ARG A 3 3.36 12.22 -9.77
CA ARG A 3 2.35 12.18 -8.70
C ARG A 3 1.08 11.69 -9.36
N ILE A 4 0.70 10.44 -9.12
CA ILE A 4 -0.67 10.01 -9.38
C ILE A 4 -1.51 10.70 -8.30
N LEU A 5 -2.04 11.87 -8.66
CA LEU A 5 -3.24 12.36 -8.02
C LEU A 5 -4.31 11.31 -8.34
N ILE A 6 -4.86 10.67 -7.31
CA ILE A 6 -6.16 10.03 -7.43
C ILE A 6 -7.12 11.02 -6.73
N PRO A 7 -7.70 11.99 -7.45
CA PRO A 7 -8.85 12.69 -6.92
C PRO A 7 -10.03 11.75 -7.04
N ASP A 8 -10.71 11.51 -5.92
CA ASP A 8 -11.87 10.63 -5.72
C ASP A 8 -13.13 11.02 -6.54
N THR A 9 -13.00 11.36 -7.83
CA THR A 9 -14.16 11.67 -8.68
C THR A 9 -13.92 11.19 -10.11
N TYR A 10 -14.51 10.04 -10.46
CA TYR A 10 -14.83 9.77 -11.87
C TYR A 10 -16.13 10.52 -12.19
N ARG A 11 -16.06 11.54 -13.05
CA ARG A 11 -17.26 12.14 -13.66
C ARG A 11 -17.69 11.23 -14.81
N ILE A 12 -18.61 10.30 -14.55
CA ILE A 12 -19.38 9.67 -15.63
C ILE A 12 -20.60 10.55 -15.88
N PHE A 13 -20.60 11.22 -17.03
CA PHE A 13 -21.80 11.83 -17.59
C PHE A 13 -22.64 10.71 -18.18
N GLU A 14 -23.80 10.44 -17.60
CA GLU A 14 -25.01 10.09 -18.34
C GLU A 14 -26.23 10.24 -17.42
N GLU A 15 -27.20 10.99 -17.91
CA GLU A 15 -28.36 11.50 -17.21
C GLU A 15 -29.44 10.41 -17.10
N SER A 16 -29.50 9.68 -15.97
CA SER A 16 -30.72 8.99 -15.54
C SER A 16 -30.62 8.55 -14.07
N THR A 17 -31.52 9.08 -13.23
CA THR A 17 -31.79 8.70 -11.82
C THR A 17 -30.57 8.60 -10.89
N LYS A 18 -30.27 9.69 -10.18
CA LYS A 18 -29.15 9.83 -9.23
C LYS A 18 -29.33 8.96 -7.98
N SER A 19 -29.04 7.67 -8.06
CA SER A 19 -28.75 6.85 -6.88
C SER A 19 -27.36 7.23 -6.36
N GLU A 20 -27.29 7.75 -5.13
CA GLU A 20 -26.02 8.12 -4.49
C GLU A 20 -25.25 6.85 -4.11
N ILE A 21 -24.32 6.44 -4.97
CA ILE A 21 -23.41 5.33 -4.69
C ILE A 21 -22.38 5.81 -3.66
N LYS A 22 -22.43 5.26 -2.44
CA LYS A 22 -21.41 5.52 -1.42
C LYS A 22 -20.17 4.66 -1.72
N VAL A 23 -19.11 5.31 -2.18
CA VAL A 23 -17.81 4.65 -2.35
C VAL A 23 -17.13 4.51 -0.98
N PRO A 24 -16.73 3.30 -0.55
CA PRO A 24 -16.00 3.12 0.69
C PRO A 24 -14.61 3.77 0.59
N ARG A 25 -14.09 4.24 1.72
CA ARG A 25 -12.72 4.77 1.77
C ARG A 25 -11.73 3.66 1.47
N CYS A 26 -10.66 3.98 0.74
CA CYS A 26 -9.55 3.06 0.56
C CYS A 26 -8.85 2.80 1.90
N THR A 27 -8.75 1.52 2.29
CA THR A 27 -8.14 1.06 3.56
C THR A 27 -6.75 0.45 3.37
N LEU A 28 -6.26 0.34 2.13
CA LEU A 28 -5.02 -0.38 1.80
C LEU A 28 -3.81 0.04 2.64
N SER A 29 -3.65 1.33 2.92
CA SER A 29 -2.53 1.80 3.74
C SER A 29 -2.61 1.32 5.19
N SER A 30 -3.82 1.21 5.75
CA SER A 30 -4.03 0.67 7.10
C SER A 30 -3.75 -0.82 7.12
N GLU A 31 -4.28 -1.55 6.14
CA GLU A 31 -4.12 -3.01 6.04
C GLU A 31 -2.64 -3.40 5.85
N LEU A 32 -1.87 -2.65 5.06
CA LEU A 32 -0.43 -2.86 4.94
C LEU A 32 0.34 -2.48 6.23
N GLY A 33 -0.14 -1.49 6.97
CA GLY A 33 0.39 -1.14 8.29
C GLY A 33 0.19 -2.28 9.29
N ASP A 34 -1.00 -2.88 9.31
CA ASP A 34 -1.32 -4.02 10.17
C ASP A 34 -0.43 -5.23 9.88
N LEU A 35 -0.12 -5.50 8.60
CA LEU A 35 0.83 -6.56 8.23
C LEU A 35 2.23 -6.32 8.81
N TRP A 36 2.70 -5.06 8.81
CA TRP A 36 3.99 -4.66 9.36
C TRP A 36 4.02 -4.78 10.88
N GLU A 37 3.02 -4.23 11.56
CA GLU A 37 2.98 -4.16 13.03
C GLU A 37 2.79 -5.53 13.69
N ASN A 38 2.04 -6.44 13.05
CA ASN A 38 1.72 -7.76 13.61
C ASN A 38 2.61 -8.89 13.05
N PHE A 39 3.59 -8.55 12.22
CA PHE A 39 4.56 -9.49 11.63
C PHE A 39 3.94 -10.66 10.85
N HIS A 40 2.71 -10.49 10.34
CA HIS A 40 2.00 -11.54 9.63
C HIS A 40 2.72 -11.90 8.32
N PHE A 41 3.03 -13.19 8.14
CA PHE A 41 3.64 -13.73 6.91
C PHE A 41 4.95 -13.03 6.49
N THR A 42 5.75 -12.59 7.45
CA THR A 42 7.07 -12.00 7.20
C THR A 42 8.03 -13.08 6.68
N ASP A 43 8.90 -12.71 5.74
CA ASP A 43 9.81 -13.61 5.02
C ASP A 43 11.27 -13.10 4.99
N CYS A 44 11.54 -11.98 5.68
CA CYS A 44 12.86 -11.45 5.92
C CYS A 44 12.93 -10.67 7.23
N CYS A 45 14.16 -10.44 7.72
CA CYS A 45 14.46 -9.61 8.88
C CYS A 45 15.50 -8.55 8.48
N LEU A 46 15.26 -7.29 8.85
CA LEU A 46 16.22 -6.20 8.72
C LEU A 46 16.88 -5.95 10.08
N VAL A 47 18.21 -5.90 10.12
CA VAL A 47 18.97 -5.62 11.34
C VAL A 47 19.49 -4.19 11.30
N VAL A 48 19.04 -3.34 12.22
CA VAL A 48 19.45 -1.92 12.29
C VAL A 48 19.95 -1.63 13.70
N ALA A 49 21.24 -1.29 13.84
CA ALA A 49 21.88 -1.05 15.13
C ALA A 49 21.68 -2.19 16.16
N GLY A 50 21.64 -3.44 15.68
CA GLY A 50 21.42 -4.63 16.52
C GLY A 50 19.95 -4.92 16.84
N LEU A 51 19.00 -4.12 16.36
CA LEU A 51 17.57 -4.38 16.47
C LEU A 51 17.05 -5.10 15.23
N GLU A 52 16.19 -6.09 15.43
CA GLU A 52 15.57 -6.90 14.38
C GLU A 52 14.17 -6.39 14.02
N PHE A 53 13.91 -6.24 12.71
CA PHE A 53 12.62 -5.83 12.18
C PHE A 53 12.14 -6.85 11.15
N GLN A 54 11.05 -7.56 11.44
CA GLN A 54 10.45 -8.51 10.50
C GLN A 54 9.74 -7.75 9.37
N ALA A 55 9.91 -8.20 8.13
CA ALA A 55 9.44 -7.50 6.95
C ALA A 55 9.03 -8.44 5.81
N HIS A 56 8.48 -7.88 4.74
CA HIS A 56 8.04 -8.60 3.54
C HIS A 56 8.89 -8.21 2.33
N LYS A 57 9.64 -9.17 1.77
CA LYS A 57 10.51 -8.96 0.60
C LYS A 57 9.74 -8.33 -0.56
N VAL A 58 8.54 -8.84 -0.85
CA VAL A 58 7.73 -8.37 -1.98
C VAL A 58 7.36 -6.89 -1.84
N ILE A 59 7.04 -6.43 -0.63
CA ILE A 59 6.71 -5.02 -0.37
C ILE A 59 7.96 -4.16 -0.52
N LEU A 60 9.09 -4.58 0.06
CA LEU A 60 10.36 -3.87 -0.04
C LEU A 60 10.82 -3.71 -1.50
N VAL A 61 10.80 -4.80 -2.27
CA VAL A 61 11.15 -4.83 -3.70
C VAL A 61 10.22 -3.92 -4.52
N ALA A 62 8.91 -3.97 -4.25
CA ALA A 62 7.94 -3.13 -4.95
C ALA A 62 8.17 -1.63 -4.68
N ARG A 63 8.61 -1.27 -3.48
CA ARG A 63 8.66 0.12 -2.99
C ARG A 63 10.05 0.76 -2.99
N SER A 64 11.12 0.00 -3.17
CA SER A 64 12.49 0.49 -3.17
C SER A 64 13.32 -0.12 -4.30
N PRO A 65 13.89 0.69 -5.20
CA PRO A 65 14.84 0.21 -6.21
C PRO A 65 16.06 -0.48 -5.61
N VAL A 66 16.53 -0.02 -4.45
CA VAL A 66 17.68 -0.64 -3.75
C VAL A 66 17.35 -2.07 -3.35
N PHE A 67 16.19 -2.28 -2.72
CA PHE A 67 15.77 -3.63 -2.34
C PHE A 67 15.49 -4.51 -3.56
N ARG A 68 14.94 -3.94 -4.65
CA ARG A 68 14.73 -4.67 -5.92
C ARG A 68 16.01 -5.20 -6.55
N THR A 69 17.14 -4.50 -6.37
CA THR A 69 18.43 -4.94 -6.90
C THR A 69 19.20 -5.86 -5.94
N MET A 70 18.76 -5.95 -4.69
CA MET A 70 19.51 -6.62 -3.61
C MET A 70 18.91 -7.97 -3.21
N ILE A 71 17.58 -8.10 -3.26
CA ILE A 71 16.81 -9.31 -2.91
C ILE A 71 16.41 -10.04 -4.19
#